data_AF-A0ABD5S3Q4-F1
#
_entry.id   AF-A0ABD5S3Q4-F1
#
_cell.length_a   1.000
_cell.length_b   1.000
_cell.length_c   1.000
_cell.angle_alpha   90.00
_cell.angle_beta   90.00
_cell.angle_gamma   90.00
#
_symmetry.space_group_name_H-M   'P 1'
#
loop_
_entity.id
_entity.type
_entity.pdbx_description
1 polymer ?
#
loop_
_entity_poly.entity_id
_entity_poly.type
_entity_poly.pdbx_seq_one_letter_code
_entity_poly.pdbx_strand_id
1 'polypeptide(L)'
;ATSLGIVGAGVQSYTQLEAISQIRPIETVVVSDLDGERVDAFVDRFGDEFDVRAGSIAEAAACDVLSTVTPVEDPIVSREDLGERTHVNAMGADAEGKHELEDAVLLDAKLVIDDYEQTTHSGEINVPWNEGVLADEDIYGEIGEIVVGEKEGRVEDDGVSVFDSTGLAIQDVAAAHVVYEHADENDNGYPFDLLGLAE
;
A
#
# COMPACT_ATOMS: atom_id res chain seq x y z
N ALA A 1 -12.68 -10.31 0.43
CA ALA A 1 -11.65 -9.98 1.42
C ALA A 1 -12.32 -9.70 2.75
N THR A 2 -12.16 -10.62 3.69
CA THR A 2 -12.56 -10.51 5.09
C THR A 2 -11.35 -10.56 6.03
N SER A 3 -10.14 -10.85 5.52
CA SER A 3 -8.89 -10.79 6.28
C SER A 3 -7.88 -9.81 5.68
N LEU A 4 -7.12 -9.14 6.54
CA LEU A 4 -6.02 -8.23 6.19
C LEU A 4 -4.73 -8.64 6.92
N GLY A 5 -3.68 -8.92 6.16
CA GLY A 5 -2.32 -9.05 6.65
C GLY A 5 -1.60 -7.72 6.57
N ILE A 6 -0.82 -7.38 7.59
CA ILE A 6 0.03 -6.19 7.61
C ILE A 6 1.44 -6.58 8.02
N VAL A 7 2.41 -6.26 7.18
CA VAL A 7 3.83 -6.44 7.46
C VAL A 7 4.45 -5.06 7.66
N GLY A 8 4.87 -4.79 8.89
CA GLY A 8 5.24 -3.46 9.40
C GLY A 8 4.11 -2.80 10.17
N ALA A 9 4.34 -2.48 11.45
CA ALA A 9 3.40 -1.81 12.35
C ALA A 9 3.73 -0.33 12.56
N GLY A 10 4.34 0.30 11.53
CA GLY A 10 4.64 1.74 11.50
C GLY A 10 3.42 2.60 11.21
N VAL A 11 3.61 3.91 11.03
CA VAL A 11 2.50 4.88 10.85
C VAL A 11 1.56 4.51 9.71
N GLN A 12 2.09 4.06 8.56
CA GLN A 12 1.24 3.70 7.42
C GLN A 12 0.31 2.50 7.68
N SER A 13 0.67 1.59 8.59
CA SER A 13 -0.18 0.42 8.89
C SER A 13 -1.57 0.81 9.37
N TYR A 14 -1.67 1.91 10.13
CA TYR A 14 -2.92 2.40 10.69
C TYR A 14 -3.85 2.88 9.58
N THR A 15 -3.34 3.72 8.67
CA THR A 15 -4.12 4.26 7.57
C THR A 15 -4.46 3.19 6.52
N GLN A 16 -3.60 2.18 6.34
CA GLN A 16 -3.90 1.01 5.49
C GLN A 16 -5.13 0.25 5.99
N LEU A 17 -5.17 -0.12 7.29
CA LEU A 17 -6.33 -0.80 7.86
C LEU A 17 -7.59 0.09 7.80
N GLU A 18 -7.47 1.37 8.17
CA GLU A 18 -8.58 2.32 8.13
C GLU A 18 -9.15 2.45 6.71
N ALA A 19 -8.31 2.63 5.69
CA ALA A 19 -8.77 2.79 4.31
C ALA A 19 -9.40 1.50 3.74
N ILE A 20 -8.73 0.35 3.93
CA ILE A 20 -9.19 -0.93 3.36
C ILE A 20 -10.50 -1.37 4.01
N SER A 21 -10.67 -1.17 5.32
CA SER A 21 -11.91 -1.51 6.04
C SER A 21 -13.12 -0.66 5.63
N GLN A 22 -12.92 0.52 5.01
CA GLN A 22 -14.04 1.29 4.42
C GLN A 22 -14.61 0.65 3.15
N ILE A 23 -13.82 -0.16 2.44
CA ILE A 23 -14.19 -0.71 1.12
C ILE A 23 -14.31 -2.25 1.11
N ARG A 24 -13.86 -2.91 2.17
CA ARG A 24 -13.95 -4.35 2.36
C ARG A 24 -14.42 -4.67 3.79
N PRO A 25 -15.27 -5.70 3.97
CA PRO A 25 -15.75 -6.11 5.29
C PRO A 25 -14.64 -6.89 6.02
N ILE A 26 -13.55 -6.21 6.39
CA ILE A 26 -12.44 -6.83 7.14
C ILE A 26 -12.92 -7.18 8.55
N GLU A 27 -12.67 -8.42 8.94
CA GLU A 27 -13.03 -9.00 10.25
C GLU A 27 -11.77 -9.35 11.04
N THR A 28 -10.80 -10.00 10.39
CA THR A 28 -9.55 -10.47 11.00
C THR A 28 -8.36 -9.68 10.47
N VAL A 29 -7.46 -9.30 11.38
CA VAL A 29 -6.20 -8.62 11.03
C VAL A 29 -5.03 -9.39 11.62
N VAL A 30 -4.04 -9.70 10.78
CA VAL A 30 -2.77 -10.32 11.22
C VAL A 30 -1.66 -9.30 11.01
N VAL A 31 -1.04 -8.85 12.10
CA VAL A 31 0.05 -7.87 12.06
C VAL A 31 1.38 -8.52 12.44
N SER A 32 2.43 -8.21 11.67
CA SER A 32 3.81 -8.68 11.88
C SER A 32 4.77 -7.49 11.86
N ASP A 33 5.61 -7.33 12.88
CA ASP A 33 6.73 -6.39 12.93
C ASP A 33 7.86 -7.02 13.76
N LEU A 34 9.10 -6.59 13.53
CA LEU A 34 10.25 -6.98 14.35
C LEU A 34 10.19 -6.35 15.75
N ASP A 35 9.51 -5.22 15.88
CA ASP A 35 9.29 -4.49 17.13
C ASP A 35 7.95 -4.88 17.77
N GLY A 36 8.03 -5.72 18.80
CA GLY A 36 6.85 -6.19 19.54
C GLY A 36 6.05 -5.06 20.21
N GLU A 37 6.67 -3.95 20.60
CA GLU A 37 5.94 -2.83 21.21
C GLU A 37 5.03 -2.15 20.19
N ARG A 38 5.42 -2.11 18.92
CA ARG A 38 4.57 -1.58 17.84
C ARG A 38 3.41 -2.50 17.53
N VAL A 39 3.64 -3.82 17.57
CA VAL A 39 2.58 -4.82 17.41
C VAL A 39 1.56 -4.67 18.53
N ASP A 40 2.01 -4.61 19.78
CA ASP A 40 1.13 -4.43 20.94
C ASP A 40 0.33 -3.12 20.83
N ALA A 41 0.97 -2.00 20.45
CA ALA A 41 0.29 -0.72 20.25
C ALA A 41 -0.77 -0.78 19.12
N PHE A 42 -0.48 -1.51 18.03
CA PHE A 42 -1.42 -1.70 16.93
C PHE A 42 -2.63 -2.54 17.36
N VAL A 43 -2.39 -3.64 18.08
CA VAL A 43 -3.45 -4.50 18.65
C VAL A 43 -4.30 -3.71 19.64
N ASP A 44 -3.69 -2.94 20.55
CA ASP A 44 -4.41 -2.11 21.52
C ASP A 44 -5.27 -1.05 20.81
N ARG A 45 -4.82 -0.48 19.69
CA ARG A 45 -5.57 0.55 18.95
C ARG A 45 -6.82 -0.01 18.28
N PHE A 46 -6.75 -1.22 17.72
CA PHE A 46 -7.77 -1.74 16.80
C PHE A 46 -8.49 -3.01 17.30
N GLY A 47 -8.05 -3.62 18.40
CA GLY A 47 -8.59 -4.88 18.92
C GLY A 47 -10.03 -4.82 19.43
N ASP A 48 -10.56 -3.63 19.70
CA ASP A 48 -11.98 -3.44 20.03
C ASP A 48 -12.89 -3.40 18.77
N GLU A 49 -12.29 -3.12 17.60
CA GLU A 49 -13.00 -2.93 16.32
C GLU A 49 -12.87 -4.17 15.41
N PHE A 50 -11.73 -4.87 15.47
CA PHE A 50 -11.39 -6.03 14.64
C PHE A 50 -10.81 -7.17 15.48
N ASP A 51 -10.83 -8.40 14.95
CA ASP A 51 -10.07 -9.52 15.51
C ASP A 51 -8.59 -9.39 15.11
N VAL A 52 -7.85 -8.55 15.83
CA VAL A 52 -6.44 -8.26 15.57
C VAL A 52 -5.55 -9.19 16.38
N ARG A 53 -4.59 -9.83 15.72
CA ARG A 53 -3.57 -10.64 16.38
C ARG A 53 -2.18 -10.42 15.79
N ALA A 54 -1.18 -10.60 16.64
CA ALA A 54 0.19 -10.80 16.18
C ALA A 54 0.30 -12.10 15.36
N GLY A 55 1.15 -12.09 14.35
CA GLY A 55 1.49 -13.25 13.54
C GLY A 55 2.85 -13.12 12.87
N SER A 56 3.30 -14.20 12.25
CA SER A 56 4.45 -14.19 11.34
C SER A 56 4.10 -13.51 10.01
N ILE A 57 5.12 -13.15 9.23
CA ILE A 57 4.96 -12.61 7.87
C ILE A 57 4.17 -13.58 7.00
N ALA A 58 4.46 -14.88 7.06
CA ALA A 58 3.72 -15.90 6.31
C ALA A 58 2.23 -15.96 6.69
N GLU A 59 1.90 -15.81 7.99
CA GLU A 59 0.50 -15.76 8.42
C GLU A 59 -0.22 -14.48 7.96
N ALA A 60 0.49 -13.35 7.90
CA ALA A 60 -0.06 -12.12 7.33
C ALA A 60 -0.27 -12.25 5.82
N ALA A 61 0.72 -12.78 5.10
CA ALA A 61 0.69 -12.98 3.65
C ALA A 61 -0.41 -13.93 3.18
N ALA A 62 -0.83 -14.88 4.03
CA ALA A 62 -1.94 -15.79 3.75
C ALA A 62 -3.34 -15.13 3.78
N CYS A 63 -3.44 -13.84 4.14
CA CYS A 63 -4.71 -13.11 4.16
C CYS A 63 -5.22 -12.79 2.74
N ASP A 64 -6.50 -12.41 2.64
CA ASP A 64 -7.12 -12.01 1.36
C ASP A 64 -6.47 -10.75 0.78
N VAL A 65 -6.09 -9.83 1.66
CA VAL A 65 -5.32 -8.63 1.35
C VAL A 65 -4.07 -8.61 2.22
N LEU A 66 -2.95 -8.22 1.65
CA LEU A 66 -1.69 -7.97 2.33
C LEU A 66 -1.27 -6.53 2.07
N SER A 67 -0.91 -5.78 3.11
CA SER A 67 -0.18 -4.52 2.96
C SER A 67 1.22 -4.66 3.54
N THR A 68 2.24 -4.42 2.72
CA THR A 68 3.63 -4.35 3.16
C THR A 68 4.03 -2.89 3.25
N VAL A 69 4.56 -2.49 4.42
CA VAL A 69 4.88 -1.09 4.77
C VAL A 69 6.23 -1.01 5.48
N THR A 70 7.21 -1.81 5.04
CA THR A 70 8.54 -1.89 5.62
C THR A 70 9.62 -1.34 4.68
N PRO A 71 10.67 -0.68 5.21
CA PRO A 71 11.72 -0.09 4.39
C PRO A 71 12.87 -1.09 4.14
N VAL A 72 12.58 -2.37 3.92
CA VAL A 72 13.62 -3.41 3.75
C VAL A 72 14.26 -3.36 2.35
N GLU A 73 15.46 -3.91 2.26
CA GLU A 73 16.25 -4.01 1.01
C GLU A 73 16.35 -5.46 0.51
N ASP A 74 15.89 -6.43 1.31
CA ASP A 74 15.83 -7.85 0.97
C ASP A 74 14.36 -8.31 1.03
N PRO A 75 13.88 -9.14 0.08
CA PRO A 75 12.52 -9.65 0.08
C PRO A 75 12.17 -10.40 1.35
N ILE A 76 10.96 -10.17 1.86
CA ILE A 76 10.43 -10.80 3.07
C ILE A 76 9.13 -11.58 2.82
N VAL A 77 8.49 -11.40 1.66
CA VAL A 77 7.28 -12.13 1.27
C VAL A 77 7.55 -13.00 0.06
N SER A 78 7.39 -14.31 0.22
CA SER A 78 7.53 -15.26 -0.87
C SER A 78 6.19 -15.55 -1.56
N ARG A 79 6.25 -16.06 -2.79
CA ARG A 79 5.04 -16.51 -3.49
C ARG A 79 4.32 -17.64 -2.77
N GLU A 80 5.05 -18.50 -2.06
CA GLU A 80 4.50 -19.65 -1.33
C GLU A 80 3.68 -19.24 -0.09
N ASP A 81 3.96 -18.05 0.46
CA ASP A 81 3.23 -17.50 1.60
C ASP A 81 1.86 -16.93 1.21
N LEU A 82 1.71 -16.51 -0.05
CA LEU A 82 0.49 -15.88 -0.56
C LEU A 82 -0.60 -16.89 -0.90
N GLY A 83 -1.84 -16.55 -0.56
CA GLY A 83 -3.02 -17.26 -1.05
C GLY A 83 -3.17 -17.15 -2.57
N GLU A 84 -3.92 -18.08 -3.18
CA GLU A 84 -4.10 -18.16 -4.64
C GLU A 84 -4.63 -16.87 -5.29
N ARG A 85 -5.33 -16.04 -4.51
CA ARG A 85 -5.98 -14.80 -4.97
C ARG A 85 -5.67 -13.59 -4.10
N THR A 86 -4.61 -13.63 -3.31
CA THR A 86 -4.24 -12.52 -2.43
C THR A 86 -4.00 -11.24 -3.25
N HIS A 87 -4.50 -10.12 -2.75
CA HIS A 87 -4.16 -8.79 -3.26
C HIS A 87 -3.10 -8.16 -2.36
N VAL A 88 -1.99 -7.73 -2.93
CA VAL A 88 -0.88 -7.12 -2.21
C VAL A 88 -0.84 -5.63 -2.52
N ASN A 89 -0.82 -4.79 -1.49
CA ASN A 89 -0.42 -3.39 -1.56
C ASN A 89 1.04 -3.29 -1.11
N ALA A 90 1.96 -3.09 -2.06
CA ALA A 90 3.36 -2.86 -1.78
C ALA A 90 3.60 -1.36 -1.61
N MET A 91 3.81 -0.93 -0.37
CA MET A 91 3.83 0.49 0.01
C MET A 91 5.16 0.92 0.64
N GLY A 92 6.04 -0.04 0.99
CA GLY A 92 7.26 0.23 1.75
C GLY A 92 8.47 0.64 0.90
N ALA A 93 8.51 0.26 -0.37
CA ALA A 93 9.58 0.61 -1.30
C ALA A 93 9.44 2.07 -1.78
N ASP A 94 10.35 2.93 -1.32
CA ASP A 94 10.37 4.37 -1.60
C ASP A 94 11.74 4.89 -2.08
N ALA A 95 12.69 3.98 -2.33
CA ALA A 95 14.05 4.30 -2.73
C ALA A 95 14.69 3.14 -3.52
N GLU A 96 15.66 3.48 -4.37
CA GLU A 96 16.46 2.50 -5.12
C GLU A 96 17.01 1.40 -4.19
N GLY A 97 16.85 0.14 -4.60
CA GLY A 97 17.30 -1.04 -3.86
C GLY A 97 16.29 -1.60 -2.86
N LYS A 98 15.28 -0.82 -2.44
CA LYS A 98 14.24 -1.31 -1.53
C LYS A 98 13.18 -2.10 -2.27
N HIS A 99 12.80 -3.24 -1.72
CA HIS A 99 11.70 -4.08 -2.19
C HIS A 99 11.37 -5.12 -1.10
N GLU A 100 10.10 -5.49 -1.00
CA GLU A 100 9.56 -6.34 0.06
C GLU A 100 9.15 -7.74 -0.44
N LEU A 101 8.92 -7.90 -1.73
CA LEU A 101 8.38 -9.08 -2.39
C LEU A 101 9.45 -9.80 -3.21
N GLU A 102 9.44 -11.13 -3.17
CA GLU A 102 10.26 -11.91 -4.09
C GLU A 102 9.79 -11.74 -5.54
N ASP A 103 10.71 -11.77 -6.51
CA ASP A 103 10.41 -11.63 -7.95
C ASP A 103 9.29 -12.55 -8.42
N ALA A 104 9.23 -13.77 -7.88
CA ALA A 104 8.20 -14.76 -8.22
C ALA A 104 6.77 -14.30 -7.88
N VAL A 105 6.61 -13.41 -6.89
CA VAL A 105 5.32 -12.76 -6.59
C VAL A 105 4.93 -11.83 -7.73
N LEU A 106 5.86 -10.98 -8.16
CA LEU A 106 5.63 -9.98 -9.20
C LEU A 106 5.35 -10.64 -10.56
N LEU A 107 6.09 -11.69 -10.91
CA LEU A 107 5.93 -12.45 -12.14
C LEU A 107 4.62 -13.26 -12.23
N ASP A 108 4.03 -13.67 -11.10
CA ASP A 108 2.76 -14.42 -11.06
C ASP A 108 1.53 -13.50 -10.89
N ALA A 109 1.74 -12.21 -10.67
CA ALA A 109 0.69 -11.27 -10.34
C ALA A 109 0.15 -10.50 -11.55
N LYS A 110 -1.12 -10.10 -11.48
CA LYS A 110 -1.56 -8.89 -12.18
C LYS A 110 -0.92 -7.68 -11.50
N LEU A 111 0.15 -7.15 -12.08
CA LEU A 111 0.97 -6.07 -11.54
C LEU A 111 0.47 -4.69 -11.99
N VAL A 112 -0.09 -3.93 -11.05
CA VAL A 112 -0.54 -2.55 -11.25
C VAL A 112 0.42 -1.62 -10.53
N ILE A 113 0.80 -0.52 -11.17
CA ILE A 113 1.74 0.47 -10.63
C ILE A 113 1.03 1.83 -10.46
N ASP A 114 1.60 2.75 -9.67
CA ASP A 114 1.06 4.11 -9.58
C ASP A 114 1.59 5.04 -10.68
N ASP A 115 2.91 5.13 -10.86
CA ASP A 115 3.60 5.87 -11.92
C ASP A 115 4.80 5.08 -12.44
N TYR A 116 4.92 4.99 -13.76
CA TYR A 116 5.96 4.19 -14.40
C TYR A 116 7.39 4.66 -14.08
N GLU A 117 7.66 5.96 -14.11
CA GLU A 117 9.00 6.48 -13.89
C GLU A 117 9.41 6.33 -12.42
N GLN A 118 8.49 6.56 -11.48
CA GLN A 118 8.77 6.44 -10.06
C GLN A 118 8.91 4.98 -9.60
N THR A 119 8.05 4.08 -10.08
CA THR A 119 8.08 2.66 -9.67
C THR A 119 9.30 1.93 -10.20
N THR A 120 9.67 2.14 -11.48
CA THR A 120 10.89 1.54 -12.06
C THR A 120 12.19 2.08 -11.44
N HIS A 121 12.15 3.27 -10.82
CA HIS A 121 13.29 3.87 -10.14
C HIS A 121 13.38 3.49 -8.65
N SER A 122 12.26 3.44 -7.93
CA SER A 122 12.25 3.38 -6.46
C SER A 122 11.06 2.66 -5.82
N GLY A 123 10.07 2.22 -6.61
CA GLY A 123 8.95 1.42 -6.11
C GLY A 123 9.32 -0.04 -5.96
N GLU A 124 8.35 -0.88 -5.59
CA GLU A 124 8.54 -2.31 -5.36
C GLU A 124 9.21 -3.03 -6.54
N ILE A 125 8.92 -2.60 -7.77
CA ILE A 125 9.46 -3.26 -8.98
C ILE A 125 10.90 -2.83 -9.32
N ASN A 126 11.48 -1.83 -8.66
CA ASN A 126 12.73 -1.20 -9.10
C ASN A 126 13.89 -2.19 -9.25
N VAL A 127 14.09 -3.09 -8.27
CA VAL A 127 15.19 -4.05 -8.29
C VAL A 127 15.03 -5.06 -9.44
N PRO A 128 13.95 -5.86 -9.50
CA PRO A 128 13.78 -6.84 -10.57
C PRO A 128 13.68 -6.21 -11.96
N TRP A 129 13.19 -4.97 -12.07
CA TRP A 129 13.21 -4.22 -13.32
C TRP A 129 14.64 -3.91 -13.79
N ASN A 130 15.48 -3.34 -12.91
CA ASN A 130 16.86 -2.98 -13.25
C ASN A 130 17.77 -4.20 -13.47
N GLU A 131 17.42 -5.34 -12.88
CA GLU A 131 18.08 -6.63 -13.11
C GLU A 131 17.62 -7.35 -14.39
N GLY A 132 16.56 -6.85 -15.04
CA GLY A 132 15.98 -7.43 -16.25
C GLY A 132 15.18 -8.72 -16.00
N VAL A 133 14.73 -8.93 -14.76
CA VAL A 133 13.81 -9.99 -14.37
C VAL A 133 12.38 -9.62 -14.77
N LEU A 134 12.00 -8.35 -14.57
CA LEU A 134 10.77 -7.76 -15.10
C LEU A 134 11.03 -6.96 -16.37
N ALA A 135 10.03 -6.93 -17.24
CA ALA A 135 9.97 -6.11 -18.45
C ALA A 135 8.60 -5.43 -18.61
N ASP A 136 8.48 -4.53 -19.60
CA ASP A 136 7.25 -3.78 -19.87
C ASP A 136 6.00 -4.66 -19.98
N GLU A 137 6.16 -5.88 -20.49
CA GLU A 137 5.08 -6.84 -20.69
C GLU A 137 4.54 -7.47 -19.41
N ASP A 138 5.30 -7.41 -18.31
CA ASP A 138 4.88 -7.89 -16.99
C ASP A 138 4.04 -6.83 -16.25
N ILE A 139 4.16 -5.55 -16.62
CA ILE A 139 3.38 -4.47 -16.04
C ILE A 139 2.00 -4.44 -16.70
N TYR A 140 0.95 -4.77 -15.93
CA TYR A 140 -0.41 -4.75 -16.44
C TYR A 140 -0.87 -3.33 -16.79
N GLY A 141 -0.55 -2.34 -15.95
CA GLY A 141 -0.87 -0.94 -16.20
C GLY A 141 -0.77 -0.04 -14.97
N GLU A 142 -0.98 1.26 -15.18
CA GLU A 142 -1.07 2.24 -14.12
C GLU A 142 -2.47 2.23 -13.50
N ILE A 143 -2.56 2.50 -12.19
CA ILE A 143 -3.84 2.53 -11.47
C ILE A 143 -4.82 3.56 -12.06
N GLY A 144 -4.29 4.64 -12.64
CA GLY A 144 -5.08 5.65 -13.35
C GLY A 144 -5.89 5.06 -14.51
N GLU A 145 -5.30 4.16 -15.30
CA GLU A 145 -5.96 3.49 -16.44
C GLU A 145 -7.15 2.63 -15.98
N ILE A 146 -7.05 2.00 -14.80
CA ILE A 146 -8.15 1.24 -14.20
C ILE A 146 -9.24 2.18 -13.70
N VAL A 147 -8.87 3.28 -13.04
CA VAL A 147 -9.82 4.26 -12.48
C VAL A 147 -10.67 4.90 -13.58
N VAL A 148 -10.09 5.20 -14.74
CA VAL A 148 -10.83 5.77 -15.88
C VAL A 148 -11.55 4.73 -16.75
N GLY A 149 -11.38 3.43 -16.46
CA GLY A 149 -12.03 2.33 -17.17
C GLY A 149 -11.39 1.97 -18.51
N GLU A 150 -10.13 2.38 -18.74
CA GLU A 150 -9.34 1.96 -19.91
C GLU A 150 -8.81 0.53 -19.76
N LYS A 151 -8.49 0.12 -18.52
CA LYS A 151 -8.13 -1.25 -18.17
C LYS A 151 -9.11 -1.82 -17.13
N GLU A 152 -9.28 -3.13 -17.16
CA GLU A 152 -10.10 -3.81 -16.16
C GLU A 152 -9.30 -3.97 -14.85
N GLY A 153 -9.99 -3.88 -13.72
CA GLY A 153 -9.42 -4.31 -12.45
C GLY A 153 -9.29 -5.83 -12.38
N ARG A 154 -9.53 -6.38 -11.19
CA ARG A 154 -9.55 -7.84 -10.99
C ARG A 154 -10.74 -8.49 -11.71
N VAL A 155 -10.49 -9.57 -12.44
CA VAL A 155 -11.49 -10.45 -13.08
C VAL A 155 -11.47 -11.86 -12.48
N GLU A 156 -12.43 -12.72 -12.86
CA GLU A 156 -12.60 -14.05 -12.27
C GLU A 156 -11.37 -14.95 -12.42
N ASP A 157 -10.70 -14.93 -13.58
CA ASP A 157 -9.55 -15.79 -13.84
C ASP A 157 -8.22 -15.28 -13.25
N ASP A 158 -8.20 -14.08 -12.65
CA ASP A 158 -6.98 -13.51 -12.05
C ASP A 158 -6.60 -14.22 -10.74
N GLY A 159 -5.31 -14.55 -10.61
CA GLY A 159 -4.68 -15.07 -9.39
C GLY A 159 -4.26 -13.96 -8.42
N VAL A 160 -2.98 -13.89 -8.07
CA VAL A 160 -2.43 -12.81 -7.25
C VAL A 160 -2.52 -11.47 -8.00
N SER A 161 -2.67 -10.37 -7.26
CA SER A 161 -2.54 -9.03 -7.84
C SER A 161 -1.66 -8.19 -6.91
N VAL A 162 -0.79 -7.38 -7.48
CA VAL A 162 0.08 -6.46 -6.74
C VAL A 162 -0.24 -5.04 -7.18
N PHE A 163 -0.35 -4.13 -6.22
CA PHE A 163 -0.29 -2.69 -6.44
C PHE A 163 1.02 -2.17 -5.87
N ASP A 164 1.90 -1.66 -6.73
CA ASP A 164 3.14 -0.97 -6.35
C ASP A 164 2.88 0.54 -6.26
N SER A 165 3.15 1.11 -5.08
CA SER A 165 2.86 2.51 -4.75
C SER A 165 4.12 3.22 -4.26
N THR A 166 4.50 4.30 -4.95
CA THR A 166 5.56 5.23 -4.56
C THR A 166 5.04 6.53 -3.96
N GLY A 167 3.79 6.89 -4.26
CA GLY A 167 3.16 8.13 -3.81
C GLY A 167 3.36 9.28 -4.81
N LEU A 168 2.24 9.87 -5.24
CA LEU A 168 2.22 10.86 -6.31
C LEU A 168 1.84 12.25 -5.78
N ALA A 169 2.55 13.29 -6.21
CA ALA A 169 2.25 14.67 -5.80
C ALA A 169 0.81 15.12 -6.11
N ILE A 170 0.17 14.52 -7.12
CA ILE A 170 -1.24 14.77 -7.44
C ILE A 170 -2.18 14.33 -6.31
N GLN A 171 -1.82 13.28 -5.56
CA GLN A 171 -2.59 12.79 -4.42
C GLN A 171 -2.50 13.79 -3.26
N ASP A 172 -1.31 14.33 -3.00
CA ASP A 172 -1.09 15.36 -1.98
C ASP A 172 -1.88 16.62 -2.27
N VAL A 173 -1.82 17.13 -3.51
CA VAL A 173 -2.54 18.34 -3.92
C VAL A 173 -4.06 18.13 -3.84
N ALA A 174 -4.55 16.95 -4.26
CA ALA A 174 -5.97 16.62 -4.17
C ALA A 174 -6.45 16.58 -2.70
N ALA A 175 -5.70 15.93 -1.81
CA ALA A 175 -6.01 15.87 -0.38
C ALA A 175 -5.93 17.27 0.27
N ALA A 176 -4.88 18.04 -0.03
CA ALA A 176 -4.70 19.40 0.47
C ALA A 176 -5.84 20.33 0.04
N HIS A 177 -6.34 20.18 -1.20
CA HIS A 177 -7.49 20.94 -1.67
C HIS A 177 -8.75 20.65 -0.85
N VAL A 178 -9.05 19.37 -0.56
CA VAL A 178 -10.18 19.00 0.31
C VAL A 178 -10.04 19.58 1.71
N VAL A 179 -8.84 19.51 2.30
CA VAL A 179 -8.56 20.10 3.63
C VAL A 179 -8.72 21.62 3.61
N TYR A 180 -8.24 22.29 2.56
CA TYR A 180 -8.32 23.74 2.40
C TYR A 180 -9.76 24.23 2.28
N GLU A 181 -10.58 23.61 1.42
CA GLU A 181 -11.98 23.98 1.26
C GLU A 181 -12.75 23.75 2.57
N HIS A 182 -12.52 22.62 3.24
CA HIS A 182 -13.12 22.35 4.55
C HIS A 182 -12.71 23.39 5.60
N ALA A 183 -11.44 23.82 5.58
CA ALA A 183 -10.94 24.82 6.49
C ALA A 183 -11.60 26.19 6.28
N ASP A 184 -11.74 26.62 5.02
CA ASP A 184 -12.39 27.87 4.63
C ASP A 184 -13.88 27.87 5.00
N GLU A 185 -14.60 26.79 4.67
CA GLU A 185 -16.03 26.65 4.94
C GLU A 185 -16.40 26.63 6.43
N ASN A 186 -15.46 26.26 7.30
CA ASN A 186 -15.70 26.06 8.74
C ASN A 186 -14.93 27.05 9.63
N ASP A 187 -14.35 28.11 9.06
CA ASP A 187 -13.53 29.09 9.79
C ASP A 187 -12.39 28.42 10.60
N ASN A 188 -11.82 27.32 10.09
CA ASN A 188 -10.76 26.55 10.73
C ASN A 188 -9.39 27.02 10.22
N GLY A 189 -8.81 28.03 10.88
CA GLY A 189 -7.49 28.53 10.53
C GLY A 189 -7.35 30.01 10.87
N TYR A 190 -6.29 30.65 10.39
CA TYR A 190 -6.14 32.09 10.49
C TYR A 190 -5.47 32.66 9.22
N PRO A 191 -5.98 33.78 8.68
CA PRO A 191 -5.29 34.46 7.60
C PRO A 191 -3.98 35.04 8.11
N PHE A 192 -2.93 34.94 7.30
CA PHE A 192 -1.66 35.60 7.57
C PHE A 192 -1.19 36.30 6.31
N ASP A 193 -0.89 37.59 6.46
CA ASP A 193 -0.40 38.40 5.37
C ASP A 193 1.11 38.22 5.22
N LEU A 194 1.50 37.45 4.21
CA LEU A 194 2.89 37.20 3.87
C LEU A 194 3.62 38.43 3.35
N LEU A 195 2.90 39.39 2.77
CA LEU A 195 3.49 40.52 2.03
C LEU A 195 3.35 41.86 2.76
N GLY A 196 2.57 41.93 3.83
CA GLY A 196 2.29 43.17 4.57
C GLY A 196 1.43 44.15 3.77
N LEU A 197 0.54 43.64 2.91
CA LEU A 197 -0.35 44.42 2.04
C LEU A 197 -1.79 44.54 2.55
N ALA A 198 -2.15 43.89 3.65
CA ALA A 198 -3.44 44.07 4.30
C ALA A 198 -3.49 45.40 5.08
N GLU A 199 -4.45 46.27 4.74
CA GLU A 199 -4.75 47.53 5.46
C GLU A 199 -5.44 47.30 6.81
#